data_AF-A0A5C6S5K9-F1
#
_entry.id   AF-A0A5C6S5K9-F1
#
_cell.length_a   1.000
_cell.length_b   1.000
_cell.length_c   1.000
_cell.angle_alpha   90.00
_cell.angle_beta   90.00
_cell.angle_gamma   90.00
#
_symmetry.space_group_name_H-M   'P 1'
#
loop_
_entity.id
_entity.type
_entity.pdbx_description
1 polymer ?
#
loop_
_entity_poly.entity_id
_entity_poly.type
_entity_poly.pdbx_seq_one_letter_code
_entity_poly.pdbx_strand_id
1 'polypeptide(L)'
;MGLFQAVSRTKPLFSDLLPLKPTVADHNLARNLKFLRKSHGLSQQKLAEQLGLKRNNIASYEAGIVEPKPLNFIKMALFFGVSPRALLQEEAAGLLPEADDTPGYGHELNVRLNRFAQGTEDLQKVFEGFQEFYSLPNSSPTAPNKQQDLETLMAIIAQLLQTNWEFMESITRNQGESLL
;
A
#
# COMPACT_ATOMS: atom_id res chain seq x y z
N MET A 1 -48.98 25.79 50.90
CA MET A 1 -49.68 25.13 49.76
C MET A 1 -48.84 25.38 48.53
N GLY A 2 -48.65 24.36 47.69
CA GLY A 2 -47.48 24.15 46.82
C GLY A 2 -47.12 25.27 45.83
N LEU A 3 -45.82 25.51 45.72
CA LEU A 3 -45.16 26.34 44.72
C LEU A 3 -44.33 25.43 43.80
N PHE A 4 -44.34 25.77 42.52
CA PHE A 4 -43.48 25.33 41.41
C PHE A 4 -43.86 24.12 40.53
N GLN A 5 -43.92 24.47 39.25
CA GLN A 5 -44.27 23.72 38.05
C GLN A 5 -43.19 22.73 37.59
N ALA A 6 -43.68 21.74 36.84
CA ALA A 6 -43.10 21.02 35.71
C ALA A 6 -41.71 21.45 35.19
N VAL A 7 -40.81 20.47 35.03
CA VAL A 7 -40.16 20.11 33.74
C VAL A 7 -39.71 18.65 33.87
N SER A 8 -40.39 17.73 33.17
CA SER A 8 -39.90 16.37 32.96
C SER A 8 -38.68 16.43 32.06
N ARG A 9 -37.49 16.31 32.65
CA ARG A 9 -36.22 16.19 31.92
C ARG A 9 -36.26 14.91 31.09
N THR A 10 -36.31 15.05 29.77
CA THR A 10 -36.04 13.94 28.86
C THR A 10 -34.63 13.42 29.16
N LYS A 11 -34.53 12.12 29.42
CA LYS A 11 -33.27 11.40 29.60
C LYS A 11 -32.39 11.69 28.38
N PRO A 12 -31.12 12.11 28.53
CA PRO A 12 -30.28 12.34 27.37
C PRO A 12 -30.13 11.01 26.61
N LEU A 13 -30.35 11.08 25.29
CA LEU A 13 -30.28 9.99 24.30
C LEU A 13 -28.90 9.29 24.24
N PHE A 14 -27.95 9.72 25.08
CA PHE A 14 -26.58 9.22 25.19
C PHE A 14 -26.30 8.43 26.49
N SER A 15 -27.31 8.23 27.35
CA SER A 15 -27.13 7.47 28.60
C SER A 15 -27.06 5.94 28.40
N ASP A 16 -27.44 5.45 27.21
CA ASP A 16 -27.35 4.05 26.81
C ASP A 16 -26.19 3.78 25.82
N LEU A 17 -25.29 4.75 25.62
CA LEU A 17 -23.95 4.39 25.15
C LEU A 17 -23.28 3.63 26.29
N LEU A 18 -23.48 2.31 26.26
CA LEU A 18 -22.61 1.30 26.85
C LEU A 18 -21.20 1.91 26.95
N PRO A 19 -20.51 1.82 28.10
CA PRO A 19 -19.09 2.15 28.08
C PRO A 19 -18.53 1.38 26.89
N LEU A 20 -17.76 2.06 26.02
CA LEU A 20 -16.80 1.36 25.20
C LEU A 20 -15.99 0.57 26.23
N LYS A 21 -16.45 -0.66 26.52
CA LYS A 21 -15.68 -1.63 27.23
C LYS A 21 -14.39 -1.60 26.42
N PRO A 22 -13.22 -1.37 27.04
CA PRO A 22 -11.99 -1.77 26.37
C PRO A 22 -12.17 -3.27 26.17
N THR A 23 -12.73 -3.64 25.02
CA THR A 23 -12.78 -4.99 24.51
C THR A 23 -11.32 -5.32 24.42
N VAL A 24 -10.93 -6.16 25.37
CA VAL A 24 -9.65 -6.82 25.56
C VAL A 24 -8.66 -6.44 24.47
N ALA A 25 -7.55 -5.82 24.86
CA ALA A 25 -6.36 -5.74 24.00
C ALA A 25 -5.87 -7.17 23.73
N ASP A 26 -6.63 -7.92 22.94
CA ASP A 26 -6.30 -9.23 22.46
C ASP A 26 -5.24 -8.99 21.41
N HIS A 27 -4.02 -9.37 21.76
CA HIS A 27 -2.85 -9.21 20.92
C HIS A 27 -2.91 -10.21 19.74
N ASN A 28 -3.99 -10.14 18.94
CA ASN A 28 -4.20 -10.92 17.73
C ASN A 28 -2.99 -10.75 16.82
N LEU A 29 -2.50 -9.51 16.67
CA LEU A 29 -1.25 -9.23 15.97
C LEU A 29 -0.06 -10.02 16.50
N ALA A 30 0.19 -9.97 17.81
CA ALA A 30 1.34 -10.64 18.43
C ALA A 30 1.28 -12.15 18.22
N ARG A 31 0.08 -12.73 18.42
CA ARG A 31 -0.18 -14.16 18.24
C ARG A 31 -0.01 -14.58 16.78
N ASN A 32 -0.61 -13.84 15.86
CA ASN A 32 -0.61 -14.12 14.43
C ASN A 32 0.80 -13.94 13.83
N LEU A 33 1.53 -12.90 14.23
CA LEU A 33 2.92 -12.68 13.85
C LEU A 33 3.82 -13.84 14.29
N LYS A 34 3.67 -14.27 15.56
CA LYS A 34 4.42 -15.40 16.11
C LYS A 34 4.08 -16.71 15.42
N PHE A 35 2.81 -16.92 15.09
CA PHE A 35 2.33 -18.08 14.34
C PHE A 35 2.96 -18.12 12.94
N LEU A 36 2.81 -17.04 12.17
CA LEU A 36 3.37 -16.92 10.81
C LEU A 36 4.88 -17.13 10.83
N ARG A 37 5.62 -16.47 11.73
CA ARG A 37 7.07 -16.67 11.85
C ARG A 37 7.43 -18.15 12.08
N LYS A 38 6.72 -18.83 12.97
CA LYS A 38 6.98 -20.25 13.29
C LYS A 38 6.62 -21.16 12.13
N SER A 39 5.51 -20.90 11.43
CA SER A 39 5.10 -21.69 10.25
C SER A 39 6.12 -21.62 9.12
N HIS A 40 6.84 -20.50 8.99
CA HIS A 40 7.96 -20.32 8.06
C HIS A 40 9.32 -20.83 8.61
N GLY A 41 9.36 -21.45 9.79
CA GLY A 41 10.59 -21.99 10.37
C GLY A 41 11.63 -20.93 10.78
N LEU A 42 11.22 -19.68 10.97
CA LEU A 42 12.13 -18.56 11.23
C LEU A 42 12.36 -18.34 12.73
N SER A 43 13.59 -18.01 13.12
CA SER A 43 13.86 -17.44 14.44
C SER A 43 13.48 -15.96 14.49
N GLN A 44 13.31 -15.39 15.69
CA GLN A 44 13.07 -13.95 15.83
C GLN A 44 14.20 -13.11 15.22
N GLN A 45 15.44 -13.60 15.32
CA GLN A 45 16.61 -12.97 14.72
C GLN A 45 16.52 -12.97 13.19
N LYS A 46 16.25 -14.14 12.58
CA LYS A 46 16.11 -14.25 11.12
C LYS A 46 14.96 -13.38 10.58
N LEU A 47 13.80 -13.36 11.26
CA LEU A 47 12.70 -12.49 10.84
C LEU A 47 13.09 -11.01 10.93
N ALA A 48 13.84 -10.63 11.97
CA ALA A 48 14.30 -9.25 12.11
C ALA A 48 15.26 -8.86 10.98
N GLU A 49 16.19 -9.74 10.61
CA GLU A 49 17.09 -9.55 9.47
C GLU A 49 16.31 -9.38 8.16
N GLN A 50 15.34 -10.25 7.87
CA GLN A 50 14.52 -10.17 6.67
C GLN A 50 13.69 -8.87 6.58
N LEU A 51 13.27 -8.31 7.72
CA LEU A 51 12.47 -7.08 7.76
C LEU A 51 13.31 -5.80 7.91
N GLY A 52 14.64 -5.91 8.05
CA GLY A 52 15.52 -4.78 8.38
C GLY A 52 15.22 -4.17 9.74
N LEU A 53 14.88 -4.99 10.74
CA LEU A 53 14.51 -4.60 12.10
C LEU A 53 15.50 -5.14 13.14
N LYS A 54 15.49 -4.57 14.34
CA LYS A 54 16.21 -5.14 15.48
C LYS A 54 15.44 -6.34 16.03
N ARG A 55 16.15 -7.41 16.42
CA ARG A 55 15.55 -8.61 17.05
C ARG A 55 14.66 -8.29 18.25
N ASN A 56 15.06 -7.32 19.07
CA ASN A 56 14.27 -6.88 20.22
C ASN A 56 12.91 -6.31 19.81
N ASN A 57 12.78 -5.67 18.64
CA ASN A 57 11.49 -5.19 18.14
C ASN A 57 10.55 -6.37 17.86
N ILE A 58 11.03 -7.41 17.16
CA ILE A 58 10.25 -8.62 16.89
C ILE A 58 9.81 -9.28 18.20
N ALA A 59 10.71 -9.40 19.17
CA ALA A 59 10.39 -9.96 20.47
C ALA A 59 9.30 -9.17 21.21
N SER A 60 9.39 -7.83 21.21
CA SER A 60 8.37 -6.96 21.81
C SER A 60 7.03 -7.03 21.10
N TYR A 61 7.02 -7.13 19.77
CA TYR A 61 5.80 -7.25 18.97
C TYR A 61 5.09 -8.58 19.23
N GLU A 62 5.83 -9.70 19.24
CA GLU A 62 5.28 -11.03 19.51
C GLU A 62 4.84 -11.25 20.97
N ALA A 63 5.32 -10.41 21.87
CA ALA A 63 4.90 -10.39 23.26
C ALA A 63 3.71 -9.45 23.50
N GLY A 64 3.29 -8.67 22.49
CA GLY A 64 2.23 -7.67 22.63
C GLY A 64 2.62 -6.44 23.47
N ILE A 65 3.90 -6.30 23.84
CA ILE A 65 4.38 -5.23 24.73
C ILE A 65 4.38 -3.89 23.98
N VAL A 66 4.72 -3.92 22.69
CA VAL A 66 4.82 -2.73 21.84
C VAL A 66 4.10 -3.01 20.54
N GLU A 67 3.32 -2.04 20.06
CA GLU A 67 2.76 -2.11 18.72
C GLU A 67 3.80 -1.68 17.65
N PRO A 68 3.86 -2.37 16.51
CA PRO A 68 4.71 -1.94 15.42
C PRO A 68 4.21 -0.63 14.82
N LYS A 69 5.16 0.23 14.44
CA LYS A 69 4.84 1.41 13.63
C LYS A 69 4.14 0.97 12.32
N PRO A 70 3.27 1.81 11.73
CA PRO A 70 2.51 1.45 10.54
C PRO A 70 3.38 0.89 9.40
N LEU A 71 4.55 1.48 9.15
CA LEU A 71 5.47 0.98 8.13
C LEU A 71 5.99 -0.43 8.41
N ASN A 72 6.35 -0.73 9.67
CA ASN A 72 6.82 -2.06 10.06
C ASN A 72 5.70 -3.10 10.01
N PHE A 73 4.48 -2.67 10.36
CA PHE A 73 3.28 -3.50 10.23
C PHE A 73 3.00 -3.91 8.79
N ILE A 74 3.03 -2.96 7.85
CA ILE A 74 2.88 -3.24 6.43
C ILE A 74 4.02 -4.12 5.90
N LYS A 75 5.27 -3.88 6.31
CA LYS A 75 6.41 -4.75 5.97
C LYS A 75 6.18 -6.20 6.40
N MET A 76 5.65 -6.43 7.60
CA MET A 76 5.31 -7.78 8.06
C MET A 76 4.22 -8.41 7.19
N ALA A 77 3.15 -7.68 6.87
CA ALA A 77 2.07 -8.17 6.02
C ALA A 77 2.59 -8.59 4.63
N LEU A 78 3.41 -7.74 3.99
CA LEU A 78 4.02 -8.03 2.70
C LEU A 78 4.97 -9.23 2.75
N PHE A 79 5.82 -9.33 3.79
CA PHE A 79 6.77 -10.43 3.95
C PHE A 79 6.07 -11.79 4.04
N PHE A 80 4.94 -11.87 4.76
CA PHE A 80 4.17 -13.10 4.89
C PHE A 80 3.15 -13.30 3.77
N GLY A 81 3.03 -12.37 2.82
CA GLY A 81 2.05 -12.44 1.74
C GLY A 81 0.59 -12.39 2.22
N VAL A 82 0.34 -11.85 3.42
CA VAL A 82 -1.01 -11.76 4.01
C VAL A 82 -1.53 -10.33 3.95
N SER A 83 -2.85 -10.16 3.96
CA SER A 83 -3.42 -8.82 4.09
C SER A 83 -3.14 -8.24 5.49
N PRO A 84 -2.93 -6.92 5.63
CA PRO A 84 -2.78 -6.29 6.94
C PRO A 84 -3.99 -6.57 7.85
N ARG A 85 -5.18 -6.66 7.27
CA ARG A 85 -6.40 -7.05 7.99
C ARG A 85 -6.26 -8.45 8.59
N ALA A 86 -5.74 -9.43 7.85
CA ALA A 86 -5.56 -10.80 8.33
C ALA A 86 -4.64 -10.87 9.57
N LEU A 87 -3.58 -10.06 9.64
CA LEU A 87 -2.73 -10.00 10.83
C LEU A 87 -3.47 -9.60 12.12
N LEU A 88 -4.60 -8.90 12.02
CA LEU A 88 -5.36 -8.41 13.16
C LEU A 88 -6.56 -9.29 13.54
N GLN A 89 -6.91 -10.31 12.75
CA GLN A 89 -8.10 -11.14 12.98
C GLN A 89 -7.91 -12.15 14.12
N GLU A 90 -9.03 -12.50 14.77
CA GLU A 90 -9.09 -13.43 15.91
C GLU A 90 -8.86 -14.90 15.56
N GLU A 91 -8.90 -15.29 14.28
CA GLU A 91 -8.68 -16.68 13.86
C GLU A 91 -7.32 -16.83 13.17
N ALA A 92 -6.34 -17.37 13.91
CA ALA A 92 -5.00 -17.65 13.35
C ALA A 92 -5.00 -18.87 12.41
N ALA A 93 -5.99 -19.76 12.53
CA ALA A 93 -6.05 -21.02 11.77
C ALA A 93 -6.34 -20.79 10.27
N GLY A 94 -6.95 -19.66 9.90
CA GLY A 94 -7.18 -19.23 8.51
C GLY A 94 -6.05 -18.38 7.91
N LEU A 95 -4.90 -18.28 8.59
CA LEU A 95 -3.71 -17.55 8.09
C LEU A 95 -2.79 -18.40 7.21
N LEU A 96 -3.12 -19.67 7.02
CA LEU A 96 -2.63 -20.39 5.85
C LEU A 96 -3.14 -19.65 4.60
N PRO A 97 -2.47 -19.76 3.45
CA PRO A 97 -3.01 -19.23 2.21
C PRO A 97 -4.23 -20.05 1.81
N GLU A 98 -5.32 -19.91 2.56
CA GLU A 98 -6.65 -20.09 2.03
C GLU A 98 -6.72 -19.11 0.87
N ALA A 99 -7.12 -19.61 -0.29
CA ALA A 99 -7.35 -18.85 -1.50
C ALA A 99 -8.50 -17.86 -1.25
N ASP A 100 -8.23 -16.83 -0.45
CA ASP A 100 -9.06 -15.68 -0.32
C ASP A 100 -8.83 -14.90 -1.62
N ASP A 101 -9.84 -14.92 -2.49
CA ASP A 101 -9.87 -14.19 -3.76
C ASP A 101 -9.71 -12.66 -3.58
N THR A 102 -9.53 -12.19 -2.34
CA THR A 102 -9.05 -10.85 -2.01
C THR A 102 -7.63 -10.69 -2.57
N PRO A 103 -7.42 -9.88 -3.62
CA PRO A 103 -6.09 -9.65 -4.17
C PRO A 103 -5.20 -9.13 -3.04
N GLY A 104 -4.24 -9.94 -2.59
CA GLY A 104 -3.29 -9.50 -1.58
C GLY A 104 -2.68 -8.16 -2.01
N TYR A 105 -2.44 -7.24 -1.06
CA TYR A 105 -1.95 -5.88 -1.37
C TYR A 105 -0.75 -5.87 -2.34
N GLY A 106 0.14 -6.88 -2.25
CA GLY A 106 1.23 -7.06 -3.20
C GLY A 106 0.79 -7.46 -4.61
N HIS A 107 -0.21 -8.33 -4.75
CA HIS A 107 -0.79 -8.69 -6.05
C HIS A 107 -1.53 -7.50 -6.67
N GLU A 108 -2.35 -6.77 -5.92
CA GLU A 108 -3.03 -5.58 -6.43
C GLU A 108 -2.02 -4.51 -6.88
N LEU A 109 -0.99 -4.25 -6.07
CA LEU A 109 0.06 -3.30 -6.43
C LEU A 109 0.81 -3.74 -7.70
N ASN A 110 1.18 -5.01 -7.81
CA ASN A 110 1.85 -5.56 -8.99
C ASN A 110 0.97 -5.48 -10.24
N VAL A 111 -0.33 -5.75 -10.12
CA VAL A 111 -1.29 -5.60 -11.23
C VAL A 111 -1.38 -4.14 -11.68
N ARG A 112 -1.42 -3.19 -10.73
CA ARG A 112 -1.46 -1.76 -11.04
C ARG A 112 -0.15 -1.27 -11.67
N LEU A 113 1.00 -1.76 -11.18
CA LEU A 113 2.32 -1.45 -11.75
C LEU A 113 2.48 -2.01 -13.15
N ASN A 114 2.07 -3.26 -13.40
CA ASN A 114 2.10 -3.85 -14.74
C ASN A 114 1.21 -3.05 -15.70
N ARG A 115 0.01 -2.64 -15.28
CA ARG A 115 -0.86 -1.78 -16.10
C ARG A 115 -0.23 -0.42 -16.39
N PHE A 116 0.45 0.18 -15.42
CA PHE A 116 1.15 1.45 -15.59
C PHE A 116 2.33 1.31 -16.56
N ALA A 117 3.11 0.23 -16.45
CA ALA A 117 4.21 -0.08 -17.35
C ALA A 117 3.72 -0.24 -18.80
N GLN A 118 2.67 -1.04 -18.99
CA GLN A 118 2.04 -1.23 -20.30
C GLN A 118 1.53 0.10 -20.87
N GLY A 119 0.84 0.91 -20.07
CA GLY A 119 0.38 2.24 -20.52
C GLY A 119 1.51 3.19 -20.89
N THR A 120 2.66 3.09 -20.21
CA THR A 120 3.87 3.88 -20.55
C THR A 120 4.47 3.41 -21.88
N GLU A 121 4.54 2.10 -22.10
CA GLU A 121 5.02 1.51 -23.36
C GLU A 121 4.10 1.87 -24.54
N ASP A 122 2.78 1.82 -24.33
CA ASP A 122 1.81 2.20 -25.34
C ASP A 122 1.91 3.70 -25.70
N LEU A 123 2.10 4.57 -24.70
CA LEU A 123 2.31 6.00 -24.92
C LEU A 123 3.63 6.26 -25.68
N GLN A 124 4.69 5.52 -25.37
CA GLN A 124 5.98 5.60 -26.06
C GLN A 124 5.82 5.28 -27.56
N LYS A 125 5.13 4.19 -27.90
CA LYS A 125 4.87 3.79 -29.30
C LYS A 125 4.08 4.86 -30.05
N VAL A 126 3.05 5.42 -29.42
CA VAL A 126 2.26 6.50 -30.01
C VAL A 126 3.14 7.74 -30.24
N PHE A 127 3.94 8.11 -29.26
CA PHE A 127 4.84 9.25 -29.35
C PHE A 127 5.89 9.10 -30.46
N GLU A 128 6.50 7.92 -30.59
CA GLU A 128 7.42 7.58 -31.69
C GLU A 128 6.74 7.72 -33.05
N GLY A 129 5.51 7.23 -33.20
CA GLY A 129 4.74 7.40 -34.42
C GLY A 129 4.49 8.86 -34.78
N PHE A 130 4.24 9.72 -33.79
CA PHE A 130 4.14 11.17 -34.01
C PHE A 130 5.48 11.81 -34.36
N GLN A 131 6.58 11.43 -33.72
CA GLN A 131 7.92 11.90 -34.06
C GLN A 131 8.27 11.56 -35.51
N GLU A 132 8.03 10.31 -35.92
CA GLU A 132 8.26 9.86 -37.30
C GLU A 132 7.39 10.64 -38.28
N PHE A 133 6.08 10.75 -38.02
CA PHE A 133 5.16 11.48 -38.89
C PHE A 133 5.63 12.92 -39.13
N TYR A 134 6.01 13.65 -38.07
CA TYR A 134 6.46 15.04 -38.19
C TYR A 134 7.91 15.21 -38.63
N SER A 135 8.70 14.13 -38.68
CA SER A 135 10.02 14.14 -39.32
C SER A 135 9.94 14.11 -40.85
N LEU A 136 8.78 13.74 -41.42
CA LEU A 136 8.56 13.70 -42.86
C LEU A 136 8.51 15.11 -43.47
N PRO A 137 9.06 15.32 -44.68
CA PRO A 137 8.90 16.58 -45.38
C PRO A 137 7.42 16.83 -45.71
N ASN A 138 6.93 18.02 -45.33
CA ASN A 138 5.55 18.53 -45.51
C ASN A 138 4.48 18.11 -44.48
N SER A 139 4.82 17.35 -43.43
CA SER A 139 3.87 17.03 -42.36
C SER A 139 3.83 18.08 -41.24
N SER A 140 4.87 18.93 -41.14
CA SER A 140 4.93 19.97 -40.12
C SER A 140 3.86 21.05 -40.33
N PRO A 141 3.22 21.57 -39.26
CA PRO A 141 2.24 22.64 -39.38
C PRO A 141 2.85 23.87 -40.07
N THR A 142 2.18 24.39 -41.09
CA THR A 142 2.64 25.59 -41.83
C THR A 142 2.47 26.91 -41.06
N ALA A 143 1.67 26.91 -39.99
CA ALA A 143 1.46 28.09 -39.15
C ALA A 143 2.43 28.10 -37.95
N PRO A 144 3.20 29.18 -37.72
CA PRO A 144 4.24 29.25 -36.69
C PRO A 144 3.74 28.87 -35.28
N ASN A 145 2.59 29.42 -34.88
CA ASN A 145 2.02 29.16 -33.55
C ASN A 145 1.67 27.67 -33.37
N LYS A 146 1.18 27.00 -34.42
CA LYS A 146 0.83 25.58 -34.35
C LYS A 146 2.07 24.69 -34.29
N GLN A 147 3.17 25.13 -34.89
CA GLN A 147 4.44 24.42 -34.81
C GLN A 147 5.05 24.54 -33.42
N GLN A 148 5.00 25.72 -32.80
CA GLN A 148 5.45 25.93 -31.43
C GLN A 148 4.61 25.14 -30.41
N ASP A 149 3.28 25.13 -30.58
CA ASP A 149 2.38 24.34 -29.72
C ASP A 149 2.70 22.83 -29.83
N LEU A 150 2.97 22.35 -31.04
CA LEU A 150 3.37 20.98 -31.30
C LEU A 150 4.71 20.65 -30.64
N GLU A 151 5.74 21.49 -30.81
CA GLU A 151 7.05 21.31 -30.18
C GLU A 151 6.93 21.26 -28.64
N THR A 152 6.10 22.15 -28.08
CA THR A 152 5.83 22.19 -26.64
C THR A 152 5.16 20.90 -26.18
N LEU A 153 4.14 20.42 -26.91
CA LEU A 153 3.47 19.15 -26.61
C LEU A 153 4.46 17.97 -26.68
N MET A 154 5.31 17.93 -27.70
CA MET A 154 6.30 16.86 -27.86
C MET A 154 7.30 16.85 -26.70
N ALA A 155 7.75 18.02 -26.25
CA ALA A 155 8.63 18.14 -25.09
C ALA A 155 7.96 17.67 -23.79
N ILE A 156 6.68 18.00 -23.58
CA ILE A 156 5.93 17.56 -22.40
C ILE A 156 5.77 16.03 -22.39
N ILE A 157 5.40 15.43 -23.52
CA ILE A 157 5.23 13.97 -23.61
C ILE A 157 6.57 13.26 -23.39
N ALA A 158 7.66 13.76 -23.97
CA ALA A 158 9.00 13.22 -23.75
C ALA A 158 9.39 13.27 -22.25
N GLN A 159 9.14 14.40 -21.58
CA GLN A 159 9.41 14.53 -20.14
C GLN A 159 8.55 13.58 -19.29
N LEU A 160 7.27 13.42 -19.65
CA LEU A 160 6.37 12.50 -18.97
C LEU A 160 6.84 11.05 -19.10
N LEU A 161 7.20 10.62 -20.32
CA LEU A 161 7.73 9.29 -20.58
C LEU A 161 9.02 9.03 -19.80
N GLN A 162 9.95 9.98 -19.82
CA GLN A 162 11.19 9.91 -19.05
C GLN A 162 10.90 9.72 -17.56
N THR A 163 10.00 10.54 -17.00
CA THR A 163 9.63 10.46 -15.58
C THR A 163 8.96 9.13 -15.23
N ASN A 164 8.11 8.60 -16.12
CA ASN A 164 7.47 7.31 -15.92
C ASN A 164 8.49 6.15 -15.91
N TRP A 165 9.49 6.19 -16.80
CA TRP A 165 10.57 5.18 -16.83
C TRP A 165 11.45 5.24 -15.60
N GLU A 166 11.87 6.44 -15.17
CA GLU A 166 12.63 6.64 -13.93
C GLU A 166 11.86 6.11 -12.71
N PHE A 167 10.55 6.34 -12.65
CA PHE A 167 9.70 5.79 -11.61
C PHE A 167 9.70 4.26 -11.62
N MET A 168 9.54 3.63 -12.79
CA MET A 168 9.57 2.16 -12.93
C MET A 168 10.93 1.57 -12.53
N GLU A 169 12.04 2.19 -12.93
CA GLU A 169 13.39 1.80 -12.54
C GLU A 169 13.63 1.94 -11.03
N SER A 170 13.10 3.01 -10.43
CA SER A 170 13.22 3.22 -8.97
C SER A 170 12.53 2.10 -8.19
N ILE A 171 11.42 1.56 -8.69
CA ILE A 171 10.68 0.48 -8.03
C ILE A 171 11.45 -0.84 -8.16
N THR A 172 11.94 -1.18 -9.35
CA THR A 172 12.69 -2.43 -9.58
C THR A 172 14.01 -2.44 -8.82
N ARG A 173 14.72 -1.31 -8.75
CA ARG A 173 15.96 -1.18 -7.97
C ARG A 173 15.74 -1.37 -6.47
N ASN A 174 14.68 -0.76 -5.91
CA ASN A 174 14.33 -0.91 -4.50
C ASN A 174 13.88 -2.35 -4.14
N GLN A 175 13.37 -3.13 -5.11
CA GLN A 175 13.08 -4.56 -4.88
C GLN A 175 14.35 -5.45 -4.96
N GLY A 176 15.38 -5.02 -5.69
CA GLY A 176 16.66 -5.75 -5.80
C GLY A 176 17.61 -5.56 -4.61
N GLU A 177 17.53 -4.45 -3.88
CA GLU A 177 18.40 -4.16 -2.72
C GLU A 177 17.98 -4.88 -1.42
N SER A 178 16.93 -5.71 -1.45
CA SER A 178 16.51 -6.55 -0.30
C SER A 178 17.16 -7.95 -0.26
N LEU A 179 18.17 -8.22 -1.12
CA LEU A 179 18.84 -9.52 -1.25
C LEU A 179 20.38 -9.49 -1.09
N LEU A 180 20.94 -8.42 -0.50
CA LEU A 180 22.34 -8.38 -0.04
C LEU A 180 22.40 -7.89 1.41
#